data_AF-A0A8H3VPX2-F1
#
_entry.id   AF-A0A8H3VPX2-F1
#
_cell.length_a   1.000
_cell.length_b   1.000
_cell.length_c   1.000
_cell.angle_alpha   90.00
_cell.angle_beta   90.00
_cell.angle_gamma   90.00
#
_symmetry.space_group_name_H-M   'P 1'
#
loop_
_entity.id
_entity.type
_entity.pdbx_description
1 polymer ?
#
loop_
_entity_poly.entity_id
_entity_poly.type
_entity_poly.pdbx_seq_one_letter_code
_entity_poly.pdbx_strand_id
1 'polypeptide(L)'
;MALQSIESIEQAKDKKEGSIIVIIATDAPLHPLQLQRLAKRATIGIARVGGVGHNPSGDIFLAFSTGNDIPVQTVGSAHRSVDPWVSSVLPVEMIDDNTINSLFEAAADSTEESIYNALCMAEDMTGFMGREVKALPLERVRDLMHMYV
;
A
#
# COMPACT_ATOMS: atom_id res chain seq x y z
N MET A 1 -26.31 -3.85 -25.52
CA MET A 1 -24.97 -3.41 -25.09
C MET A 1 -24.81 -3.40 -23.57
N ALA A 2 -25.63 -2.69 -22.78
CA ALA A 2 -25.47 -2.62 -21.31
C ALA A 2 -25.60 -3.99 -20.57
N LEU A 3 -26.46 -4.90 -21.05
CA LEU A 3 -26.61 -6.24 -20.47
C LEU A 3 -25.39 -7.15 -20.71
N GLN A 4 -24.82 -7.13 -21.92
CA GLN A 4 -23.60 -7.89 -22.24
C GLN A 4 -22.39 -7.40 -21.42
N SER A 5 -22.32 -6.10 -21.10
CA SER A 5 -21.28 -5.58 -20.22
C SER A 5 -21.43 -6.06 -18.77
N ILE A 6 -22.66 -6.18 -18.24
CA ILE A 6 -22.87 -6.65 -16.86
C ILE A 6 -22.49 -8.12 -16.73
N GLU A 7 -22.91 -8.96 -17.68
CA GLU A 7 -22.60 -10.39 -17.70
C GLU A 7 -21.08 -10.63 -17.77
N SER A 8 -20.36 -9.83 -18.57
CA SER A 8 -18.89 -9.88 -18.64
C SER A 8 -18.21 -9.43 -17.34
N ILE A 9 -18.79 -8.46 -16.62
CA ILE A 9 -18.29 -8.01 -15.32
C ILE A 9 -18.52 -9.10 -14.26
N GLU A 10 -19.66 -9.80 -14.29
CA GLU A 10 -19.93 -10.91 -13.38
C GLU A 10 -18.99 -12.10 -13.61
N GLN A 11 -18.76 -12.49 -14.86
CA GLN A 11 -17.78 -13.53 -15.18
C GLN A 11 -16.35 -13.16 -14.78
N ALA A 12 -15.97 -11.88 -14.85
CA ALA A 12 -14.69 -11.40 -14.36
C ALA A 12 -14.59 -11.46 -12.82
N LYS A 13 -15.70 -11.26 -12.10
CA LYS A 13 -15.75 -11.41 -10.64
C LYS A 13 -15.54 -12.85 -10.18
N ASP A 14 -16.02 -13.84 -10.95
CA ASP A 14 -15.87 -15.27 -10.63
C ASP A 14 -14.46 -15.83 -10.85
N LYS A 15 -13.59 -15.12 -11.58
CA LYS A 15 -12.21 -15.54 -11.88
C LYS A 15 -11.15 -15.08 -10.86
N LYS A 16 -11.53 -14.47 -9.74
CA LYS A 16 -10.60 -13.68 -8.92
C LYS A 16 -9.56 -14.50 -8.16
N GLU A 17 -8.37 -14.61 -8.75
CA GLU A 17 -7.11 -14.52 -8.02
C GLU A 17 -6.70 -13.03 -7.99
N GLY A 18 -6.43 -12.51 -6.80
CA GLY A 18 -5.96 -11.14 -6.62
C GLY A 18 -4.98 -11.09 -5.46
N SER A 19 -4.13 -10.08 -5.42
CA SER A 19 -3.28 -9.80 -4.27
C SER A 19 -2.81 -8.35 -4.35
N ILE A 20 -2.49 -7.79 -3.20
CA ILE A 20 -1.88 -6.47 -3.12
C ILE A 20 -0.89 -6.44 -1.97
N ILE A 21 0.29 -5.88 -2.23
CA ILE A 21 1.28 -5.56 -1.21
C ILE A 21 1.40 -4.05 -1.16
N VAL A 22 1.08 -3.46 -0.01
CA VAL A 22 1.25 -2.02 0.22
C VAL A 22 2.44 -1.80 1.13
N ILE A 23 3.35 -0.93 0.71
CA ILE A 23 4.50 -0.50 1.51
C ILE A 23 4.36 1.00 1.76
N ILE A 24 4.27 1.38 3.04
CA ILE A 24 4.20 2.77 3.49
C ILE A 24 5.54 3.15 4.09
N ALA A 25 6.14 4.21 3.56
CA ALA A 25 7.34 4.83 4.10
C ALA A 25 6.99 6.19 4.69
N THR A 26 7.59 6.55 5.82
CA THR A 26 7.47 7.88 6.41
C THR A 26 8.77 8.29 7.11
N ASP A 27 9.07 9.57 7.09
CA ASP A 27 10.16 10.18 7.86
C ASP A 27 9.73 10.59 9.28
N ALA A 28 8.44 10.49 9.59
CA ALA A 28 7.93 10.71 10.94
C ALA A 28 8.53 9.69 11.93
N PRO A 29 9.05 10.11 13.10
CA PRO A 29 9.57 9.19 14.10
C PRO A 29 8.41 8.42 14.74
N LEU A 30 8.29 7.13 14.39
CA LEU A 30 7.20 6.27 14.84
C LEU A 30 7.74 5.02 15.52
N HIS A 31 7.16 4.68 16.67
CA HIS A 31 7.40 3.42 17.34
C HIS A 31 6.77 2.25 16.54
N PRO A 32 7.30 1.01 16.60
CA PRO A 32 6.75 -0.14 15.86
C PRO A 32 5.24 -0.36 16.01
N LEU A 33 4.66 -0.09 17.18
CA LEU A 33 3.21 -0.17 17.40
C LEU A 33 2.43 0.92 16.64
N GLN A 34 2.99 2.12 16.49
CA GLN A 34 2.41 3.19 15.68
C GLN A 34 2.52 2.85 14.18
N LEU A 35 3.63 2.25 13.74
CA LEU A 35 3.79 1.74 12.38
C LEU A 35 2.78 0.64 12.06
N GLN A 36 2.49 -0.28 12.98
CA GLN A 36 1.42 -1.27 12.79
C GLN A 36 0.04 -0.61 12.64
N ARG A 37 -0.24 0.47 13.39
CA ARG A 37 -1.48 1.25 13.25
C ARG A 37 -1.53 1.98 11.91
N LEU A 38 -0.40 2.53 11.46
CA LEU A 38 -0.26 3.19 10.17
C LEU A 38 -0.47 2.20 9.01
N ALA A 39 0.18 1.03 9.03
CA ALA A 39 0.02 -0.02 8.03
C ALA A 39 -1.46 -0.45 7.87
N LYS A 40 -2.21 -0.53 8.96
CA LYS A 40 -3.65 -0.85 8.92
C LYS A 40 -4.47 0.17 8.13
N ARG A 41 -4.02 1.43 7.98
CA ARG A 41 -4.73 2.47 7.23
C ARG A 41 -4.70 2.26 5.72
N ALA A 42 -3.77 1.44 5.21
CA ALA A 42 -3.80 1.00 3.83
C ALA A 42 -5.14 0.34 3.45
N THR A 43 -5.79 -0.35 4.39
CA THR A 43 -7.11 -0.97 4.14
C THR A 43 -8.19 0.05 3.80
N ILE A 44 -8.11 1.28 4.33
CA ILE A 44 -9.06 2.36 4.02
C ILE A 44 -8.88 2.81 2.57
N GLY A 45 -7.63 3.02 2.13
CA GLY A 45 -7.34 3.38 0.73
C GLY A 45 -7.81 2.30 -0.25
N ILE A 46 -7.57 1.03 0.07
CA ILE A 46 -8.06 -0.11 -0.72
C ILE A 46 -9.60 -0.15 -0.76
N ALA A 47 -10.27 0.11 0.36
CA ALA A 47 -11.73 0.10 0.42
C ALA A 47 -12.35 1.22 -0.45
N ARG A 48 -11.73 2.40 -0.50
CA ARG A 48 -12.21 3.54 -1.31
C ARG A 48 -12.17 3.26 -2.80
N VAL A 49 -11.18 2.47 -3.27
CA VAL A 49 -11.10 2.02 -4.67
C VAL A 49 -11.92 0.77 -4.97
N GLY A 50 -12.73 0.29 -4.01
CA GLY A 50 -13.65 -0.84 -4.17
C GLY A 50 -13.05 -2.22 -3.86
N GLY A 51 -11.86 -2.27 -3.24
CA GLY A 51 -11.28 -3.50 -2.71
C GLY A 51 -11.98 -3.93 -1.43
N VAL A 52 -12.32 -5.22 -1.31
CA VAL A 52 -13.07 -5.76 -0.16
C VAL A 52 -12.36 -6.93 0.54
N GLY A 53 -11.15 -7.29 0.12
CA GLY A 53 -10.38 -8.40 0.72
C GLY A 53 -11.06 -9.76 0.56
N HIS A 54 -11.37 -10.16 -0.68
CA HIS A 54 -11.99 -11.47 -0.94
C HIS A 54 -11.08 -12.61 -0.47
N ASN A 55 -11.64 -13.77 -0.13
CA ASN A 55 -10.91 -14.92 0.43
C ASN A 55 -9.62 -15.34 -0.31
N PRO A 56 -9.55 -15.38 -1.66
CA PRO A 56 -8.30 -15.71 -2.36
C PRO A 56 -7.30 -14.55 -2.41
N SER A 57 -7.66 -13.36 -1.92
CA SER A 57 -6.84 -12.16 -1.99
C SER A 57 -5.75 -12.15 -0.92
N GLY A 58 -4.49 -12.17 -1.36
CA GLY A 58 -3.34 -12.00 -0.47
C GLY A 58 -3.04 -10.52 -0.24
N ASP A 59 -3.67 -9.92 0.77
CA ASP A 59 -3.53 -8.48 1.06
C ASP A 59 -2.56 -8.27 2.24
N ILE A 60 -1.37 -7.73 1.97
CA ILE A 60 -0.29 -7.56 2.96
C ILE A 60 0.14 -6.09 3.03
N PHE A 61 0.29 -5.57 4.26
CA PHE A 61 0.64 -4.18 4.49
C PHE A 61 1.88 -4.07 5.39
N LEU A 62 2.87 -3.32 4.92
CA LEU A 62 4.09 -3.02 5.65
C LEU A 62 4.23 -1.51 5.81
N ALA A 63 4.59 -1.04 6.99
CA ALA A 63 4.99 0.35 7.20
C ALA A 63 6.34 0.41 7.89
N PHE A 64 7.19 1.33 7.46
CA PHE A 64 8.47 1.63 8.12
C PHE A 64 8.69 3.14 8.27
N SER A 65 9.50 3.49 9.25
CA SER A 65 9.90 4.88 9.53
C SER A 65 11.40 5.05 9.28
N THR A 66 11.77 6.17 8.67
CA THR A 66 13.15 6.65 8.58
C THR A 66 13.46 7.76 9.59
N GLY A 67 12.55 8.03 10.53
CA GLY A 67 12.66 9.12 11.50
C GLY A 67 13.55 8.83 12.71
N ASN A 68 13.94 7.56 12.92
CA ASN A 68 14.92 7.18 13.93
C ASN A 68 16.08 6.42 13.25
N ASP A 69 17.31 6.78 13.55
CA ASP A 69 18.49 6.00 13.18
C ASP A 69 18.77 4.94 14.26
N ILE A 70 18.45 3.68 13.96
CA ILE A 70 18.64 2.56 14.87
C ILE A 70 19.94 1.84 14.49
N PRO A 71 20.97 1.85 15.35
CA PRO A 71 22.22 1.17 15.07
C PRO A 71 21.99 -0.34 14.90
N VAL A 72 22.25 -0.87 13.71
CA VAL A 72 22.17 -2.31 13.45
C VAL A 72 23.50 -2.97 13.84
N GLN A 73 23.44 -4.19 14.40
CA GLN A 73 24.64 -5.03 14.51
C GLN A 73 25.05 -5.48 13.11
N THR A 74 25.95 -4.73 12.47
CA THR A 74 26.52 -5.11 11.18
C THR A 74 27.57 -6.20 11.37
N VAL A 75 27.53 -7.25 10.54
CA VAL A 75 28.56 -8.31 10.49
C VAL A 75 29.89 -7.80 9.88
N GLY A 76 29.96 -6.53 9.45
CA GLY A 76 31.12 -5.90 8.79
C GLY A 76 32.02 -5.05 9.71
N SER A 77 33.12 -4.54 9.15
CA SER A 77 34.25 -3.91 9.85
C SER A 77 33.95 -2.62 10.63
N ALA A 78 32.77 -2.01 10.45
CA ALA A 78 32.31 -0.88 11.23
C ALA A 78 31.53 -1.35 12.47
N HIS A 79 32.19 -2.09 13.35
CA HIS A 79 31.58 -2.55 14.60
C HIS A 79 31.51 -1.41 15.62
N ARG A 80 30.29 -1.05 16.03
CA ARG A 80 30.11 -0.32 17.30
C ARG A 80 30.66 -1.23 18.41
N SER A 81 31.64 -0.75 19.18
CA SER A 81 32.14 -1.48 20.36
C SER A 81 31.04 -1.47 21.42
N VAL A 82 30.28 -2.57 21.48
CA VAL A 82 29.23 -2.80 22.46
C VAL A 82 29.53 -4.11 23.18
N ASP A 83 29.34 -4.14 24.49
CA ASP A 83 29.35 -5.38 25.25
C ASP A 83 27.95 -6.01 25.15
N PRO A 84 27.79 -7.17 24.51
CA PRO A 84 26.48 -7.80 24.32
C PRO A 84 25.85 -8.29 25.63
N TRP A 85 26.62 -8.34 26.73
CA TRP A 85 26.16 -8.78 28.04
C TRP A 85 25.84 -7.63 28.99
N VAL A 86 26.12 -6.37 28.59
CA VAL A 86 25.82 -5.18 29.37
C VAL A 86 24.69 -4.40 28.70
N SER A 87 23.55 -4.32 29.40
CA SER A 87 22.39 -3.56 28.92
C SER A 87 22.73 -2.06 28.84
N SER A 88 22.39 -1.44 27.71
CA SER A 88 22.52 0.00 27.50
C SER A 88 21.20 0.58 27.00
N VAL A 89 20.93 1.83 27.37
CA VAL A 89 19.71 2.53 26.94
C VAL A 89 19.92 3.08 25.53
N LEU A 90 18.93 2.86 24.65
CA LEU A 90 18.83 3.52 23.35
C LEU A 90 17.59 4.43 23.37
N PRO A 91 17.74 5.75 23.38
CA PRO A 91 16.60 6.65 23.24
C PRO A 91 16.03 6.55 21.83
N VAL A 92 14.71 6.61 21.72
CA VAL A 92 13.98 6.69 20.44
C VAL A 92 12.97 7.83 20.54
N GLU A 93 12.78 8.54 19.44
CA GLU A 93 11.74 9.54 19.32
C GLU A 93 10.45 8.90 18.82
N MET A 94 9.32 9.40 19.32
CA MET A 94 7.99 9.01 18.85
C MET A 94 7.06 10.21 18.88
N ILE A 95 6.18 10.28 17.87
CA ILE A 95 5.09 11.27 17.83
C ILE A 95 4.05 10.93 18.92
N ASP A 96 3.41 11.97 19.49
CA ASP A 96 2.27 11.82 20.38
C ASP A 96 1.07 11.21 19.63
N ASP A 97 0.53 10.13 20.17
CA ASP A 97 -0.64 9.43 19.63
C ASP A 97 -1.87 10.33 19.49
N ASN A 98 -2.01 11.40 20.28
CA ASN A 98 -3.11 12.36 20.12
C ASN A 98 -2.99 13.22 18.84
N THR A 99 -1.80 13.29 18.25
CA THR A 99 -1.48 14.15 17.11
C THR A 99 -1.24 13.38 15.80
N ILE A 100 -1.32 12.05 15.84
CA ILE A 100 -0.91 11.16 14.73
C ILE A 100 -1.91 11.08 13.57
N ASN A 101 -3.12 11.64 13.71
CA ASN A 101 -4.23 11.42 12.76
C ASN A 101 -3.91 11.85 11.33
N SER A 102 -3.11 12.92 11.14
CA SER A 102 -2.69 13.36 9.81
C SER A 102 -1.90 12.28 9.06
N LEU A 103 -1.06 11.51 9.75
CA LEU A 103 -0.34 10.37 9.15
C LEU A 103 -1.28 9.24 8.77
N PHE A 104 -2.35 9.02 9.54
CA PHE A 104 -3.34 7.99 9.23
C PHE A 104 -4.17 8.32 8.00
N GLU A 105 -4.60 9.58 7.87
CA GLU A 105 -5.30 10.06 6.68
C GLU A 105 -4.36 10.02 5.47
N ALA A 106 -3.14 10.54 5.60
CA ALA A 106 -2.15 10.50 4.54
C ALA A 106 -1.82 9.07 4.08
N ALA A 107 -1.76 8.10 4.98
CA ALA A 107 -1.56 6.69 4.62
C ALA A 107 -2.74 6.11 3.82
N ALA A 108 -3.97 6.48 4.16
CA ALA A 108 -5.14 6.05 3.41
C ALA A 108 -5.18 6.70 2.02
N ASP A 109 -5.01 8.02 1.95
CA ASP A 109 -5.06 8.81 0.71
C ASP A 109 -3.94 8.40 -0.25
N SER A 110 -2.71 8.25 0.25
CA SER A 110 -1.57 7.79 -0.56
C SER A 110 -1.74 6.36 -1.06
N THR A 111 -2.39 5.48 -0.29
CA THR A 111 -2.67 4.10 -0.75
C THR A 111 -3.70 4.10 -1.87
N GLU A 112 -4.80 4.86 -1.71
CA GLU A 112 -5.83 5.04 -2.73
C GLU A 112 -5.23 5.57 -4.04
N GLU A 113 -4.51 6.68 -3.97
CA GLU A 113 -3.88 7.32 -5.12
C GLU A 113 -2.82 6.43 -5.79
N SER A 114 -2.06 5.66 -5.01
CA SER A 114 -1.07 4.72 -5.56
C SER A 114 -1.72 3.61 -6.40
N ILE A 115 -2.91 3.15 -6.01
CA ILE A 115 -3.65 2.14 -6.78
C ILE A 115 -4.16 2.75 -8.09
N TYR A 116 -4.71 3.97 -8.04
CA TYR A 116 -5.11 4.67 -9.26
C TYR A 116 -3.93 4.91 -10.20
N ASN A 117 -2.79 5.35 -9.66
CA ASN A 117 -1.57 5.54 -10.44
C ASN A 117 -1.10 4.24 -11.11
N ALA A 118 -1.11 3.12 -10.40
CA ALA A 118 -0.76 1.82 -10.99
C ALA A 118 -1.66 1.44 -12.17
N LEU A 119 -2.97 1.69 -12.07
CA LEU A 119 -3.92 1.43 -13.16
C LEU A 119 -3.76 2.41 -14.33
N CYS A 120 -3.52 3.69 -14.03
CA CYS A 120 -3.40 4.73 -15.04
C CYS A 120 -2.08 4.67 -15.81
N MET A 121 -1.01 4.16 -15.20
CA MET A 121 0.30 3.98 -15.84
C MET A 121 0.46 2.61 -16.51
N ALA A 122 -0.46 1.67 -16.30
CA ALA A 122 -0.40 0.35 -16.92
C ALA A 122 -0.54 0.45 -18.44
N GLU A 123 0.18 -0.42 -19.15
CA GLU A 123 0.13 -0.55 -20.61
C GLU A 123 -0.52 -1.90 -20.99
N ASP A 124 -1.02 -1.97 -22.24
CA ASP A 124 -1.49 -3.23 -22.80
C ASP A 124 -0.38 -4.28 -22.76
N MET A 125 -0.70 -5.49 -22.29
CA MET A 125 0.27 -6.58 -22.16
C MET A 125 -0.28 -7.90 -22.68
N THR A 126 0.54 -8.60 -23.47
CA THR A 126 0.33 -10.00 -23.81
C THR A 126 1.35 -10.86 -23.05
N GLY A 127 0.84 -11.70 -22.16
CA GLY A 127 1.63 -12.59 -21.32
C GLY A 127 1.70 -14.03 -21.81
N PHE A 128 1.95 -14.95 -20.88
CA PHE A 128 2.10 -16.38 -21.14
C PHE A 128 0.86 -16.98 -21.84
N MET A 129 1.10 -17.89 -22.79
CA MET A 129 0.07 -18.54 -23.62
C MET A 129 -0.86 -17.57 -24.37
N GLY A 130 -0.37 -16.38 -24.71
CA GLY A 130 -1.16 -15.39 -25.46
C GLY A 130 -2.25 -14.73 -24.62
N ARG A 131 -2.18 -14.81 -23.28
CA ARG A 131 -3.13 -14.13 -22.40
C ARG A 131 -2.91 -12.62 -22.47
N GLU A 132 -3.90 -11.92 -22.99
CA GLU A 132 -3.86 -10.47 -23.13
C GLU A 132 -4.61 -9.78 -21.98
N VAL A 133 -4.04 -8.69 -21.47
CA VAL A 133 -4.63 -7.78 -20.49
C VAL A 133 -4.50 -6.36 -21.03
N LYS A 134 -5.62 -5.66 -21.13
CA LYS A 134 -5.68 -4.28 -21.63
C LYS A 134 -5.48 -3.27 -20.50
N ALA A 135 -4.81 -2.17 -20.82
CA ALA A 135 -4.70 -1.00 -19.96
C ALA A 135 -6.07 -0.34 -19.75
N LEU A 136 -6.16 0.47 -18.69
CA LEU A 136 -7.33 1.29 -18.42
C LEU A 136 -7.48 2.36 -19.51
N PRO A 137 -8.64 2.48 -20.20
CA PRO A 137 -8.82 3.46 -21.26
C PRO A 137 -8.99 4.88 -20.69
N LEU A 138 -7.89 5.61 -20.55
CA LEU A 138 -7.83 6.90 -19.84
C LEU A 138 -8.77 7.98 -20.40
N GLU A 139 -8.92 8.08 -21.73
CA GLU A 139 -9.84 9.03 -22.36
C GLU A 139 -11.28 8.81 -21.90
N ARG A 140 -11.71 7.55 -21.83
CA ARG A 140 -13.05 7.19 -21.34
C ARG A 140 -13.19 7.50 -19.86
N VAL A 141 -12.14 7.28 -19.06
CA VAL A 141 -12.15 7.63 -17.63
C VAL A 141 -12.33 9.14 -17.46
N ARG A 142 -11.58 9.96 -18.21
CA ARG A 142 -11.72 11.42 -18.19
C ARG A 142 -13.15 11.86 -18.52
N ASP A 143 -13.71 11.33 -19.60
CA ASP A 143 -15.06 11.68 -20.03
C ASP A 143 -16.12 11.27 -18.98
N LEU A 144 -15.93 10.12 -18.30
CA LEU A 144 -16.75 9.71 -17.17
C LEU A 144 -16.63 10.69 -15.99
N MET A 145 -15.42 11.10 -15.62
CA MET A 145 -15.20 12.04 -14.52
C MET A 145 -15.93 13.37 -14.74
N HIS A 146 -15.91 13.91 -15.96
CA HIS A 146 -16.64 15.14 -16.31
C HIS A 146 -18.17 15.04 -16.20
N MET A 147 -18.73 13.84 -16.16
CA MET A 147 -20.18 13.66 -15.97
C MET A 147 -20.60 13.63 -14.51
N TYR A 148 -19.70 13.28 -13.59
CA TYR A 148 -20.02 13.03 -12.18
C TYR A 148 -19.33 13.99 -11.21
N VAL A 149 -18.40 14.83 -11.69
CA VAL A 149 -17.70 15.89 -10.96
C VAL A 149 -17.91 17.21 -11.67
#